data_AF-A0A374BK37-F1
#
_entry.id   AF-A0A374BK37-F1
#
_cell.length_a   1.000
_cell.length_b   1.000
_cell.length_c   1.000
_cell.angle_alpha   90.00
_cell.angle_beta   90.00
_cell.angle_gamma   90.00
#
_symmetry.space_group_name_H-M   'P 1'
#
loop_
_entity.id
_entity.type
_entity.pdbx_description
1 polymer ?
#
loop_
_entity_poly.entity_id
_entity_poly.type
_entity_poly.pdbx_seq_one_letter_code
_entity_poly.pdbx_strand_id
1 'polypeptide(L)'
;RNAKLYCVGRDIENAEINLQFDSDLKKWVVTDEPTAPKSKDNIFLAALYVYIKKKIDFSGTASELVSELKEVTQEPFYPNRVTRDLVQNGYTLRKYGIDFQYKRTRNGRLIILHYDRERDSSDSKNTSEVTVNKLIQKV
;
A
#
# COMPACT_ATOMS: atom_id res chain seq x y z
N ARG A 1 -17.59 22.67 -24.27
CA ARG A 1 -17.82 21.26 -24.68
C ARG A 1 -17.30 20.38 -23.56
N ASN A 2 -18.11 19.46 -23.04
CA ASN A 2 -17.72 18.63 -21.89
C ASN A 2 -17.43 17.20 -22.36
N ALA A 3 -16.54 16.52 -21.66
CA ALA A 3 -16.19 15.12 -21.89
C ALA A 3 -15.83 14.43 -20.58
N LYS A 4 -15.79 13.09 -20.61
CA LYS A 4 -15.36 12.26 -19.49
C LYS A 4 -14.24 11.34 -19.95
N LEU A 5 -13.13 11.34 -19.23
CA LEU A 5 -11.98 10.48 -19.46
C LEU A 5 -12.08 9.28 -18.51
N TYR A 6 -12.13 8.08 -19.07
CA TYR A 6 -12.08 6.83 -18.31
C TYR A 6 -10.63 6.39 -18.16
N CYS A 7 -10.12 6.48 -16.94
CA CYS A 7 -8.80 6.01 -16.58
C CYS A 7 -8.91 4.56 -16.10
N VAL A 8 -8.51 3.63 -16.96
CA VAL A 8 -8.45 2.21 -16.66
C VAL A 8 -7.04 1.70 -16.92
N GLY A 9 -6.54 0.84 -16.06
CA GLY A 9 -5.21 0.25 -16.21
C GLY A 9 -4.97 -0.80 -15.16
N ARG A 10 -4.05 -1.74 -15.45
CA ARG A 10 -3.76 -2.88 -14.57
C ARG A 10 -3.42 -2.45 -13.14
N ASP A 11 -2.78 -1.30 -13.00
CA ASP A 11 -2.16 -0.84 -11.76
C ASP A 11 -2.86 0.40 -11.16
N ILE A 12 -3.95 0.91 -11.76
CA ILE A 12 -4.71 2.07 -11.26
C ILE A 12 -6.14 1.67 -10.89
N GLU A 13 -6.79 2.42 -9.99
CA GLU A 13 -8.23 2.23 -9.76
C GLU A 13 -8.97 2.82 -10.94
N ASN A 14 -10.09 2.21 -11.32
CA ASN A 14 -10.95 2.78 -12.35
C ASN A 14 -11.41 4.14 -11.85
N ALA A 15 -11.04 5.18 -12.58
CA ALA A 15 -11.37 6.55 -12.25
C ALA A 15 -12.00 7.22 -13.46
N GLU A 16 -12.96 8.08 -13.20
CA GLU A 16 -13.60 8.92 -14.20
C GLU A 16 -13.21 10.36 -13.94
N ILE A 17 -12.66 11.03 -14.95
CA ILE A 17 -12.22 12.42 -14.86
C ILE A 17 -13.08 13.28 -15.79
N ASN A 18 -13.74 14.29 -15.25
CA ASN A 18 -14.51 15.27 -16.00
C ASN A 18 -13.57 16.31 -16.62
N LEU A 19 -13.77 16.55 -17.92
CA LEU A 19 -12.99 17.47 -18.74
C LEU A 19 -13.89 18.50 -19.41
N GLN A 20 -13.40 19.72 -19.50
CA GLN A 20 -14.01 20.79 -20.30
C GLN A 20 -13.03 21.28 -21.36
N PHE A 21 -13.49 21.36 -22.60
CA PHE A 21 -12.69 21.90 -23.70
C PHE A 21 -12.67 23.43 -23.61
N ASP A 22 -11.47 23.97 -23.45
CA ASP A 22 -11.16 25.39 -23.56
C ASP A 22 -10.95 25.72 -25.05
N SER A 23 -11.84 26.56 -25.59
CA SER A 23 -11.83 26.96 -26.99
C SER A 23 -10.67 27.88 -27.33
N ASP A 24 -10.21 28.70 -26.39
CA ASP A 24 -9.21 29.73 -26.63
C ASP A 24 -7.82 29.11 -26.58
N LEU A 25 -7.61 28.22 -25.62
CA LEU A 25 -6.35 27.48 -25.44
C LEU A 25 -6.30 26.15 -26.22
N LYS A 26 -7.39 25.80 -26.93
CA LYS A 26 -7.56 24.56 -27.71
C LYS A 26 -7.15 23.29 -26.94
N LYS A 27 -7.44 23.25 -25.64
CA LYS A 27 -7.01 22.18 -24.72
C LYS A 27 -8.17 21.68 -23.88
N TRP A 28 -8.05 20.44 -23.42
CA TRP A 28 -8.96 19.90 -22.41
C TRP A 28 -8.43 20.22 -21.02
N VAL A 29 -9.27 20.85 -20.21
CA VAL A 29 -8.97 21.22 -18.82
C VAL A 29 -9.74 20.29 -17.90
N VAL A 30 -9.05 19.72 -16.92
CA VAL A 30 -9.66 18.91 -15.87
C VAL A 30 -10.50 19.82 -14.98
N THR A 31 -11.78 19.50 -14.85
CA THR A 31 -12.73 20.29 -14.03
C THR A 31 -12.98 19.67 -12.66
N ASP A 32 -12.55 18.42 -12.45
CA ASP A 32 -12.62 17.82 -11.13
C ASP A 32 -11.67 18.53 -10.19
N GLU A 33 -12.16 18.81 -8.99
CA GLU A 33 -11.33 19.21 -7.88
C GLU A 33 -10.26 18.12 -7.69
N PRO A 34 -8.96 18.46 -7.57
CA PRO A 34 -7.94 17.46 -7.32
C PRO A 34 -8.29 16.82 -5.98
N THR A 35 -8.97 15.68 -6.06
CA THR A 35 -9.03 14.75 -4.96
C THR A 35 -7.62 14.22 -4.92
N ALA A 36 -6.72 14.95 -4.23
CA ALA A 36 -5.46 14.40 -3.78
C ALA A 36 -5.82 12.99 -3.33
N PRO A 37 -5.19 11.94 -3.89
CA PRO A 37 -5.54 10.58 -3.51
C PRO A 37 -5.50 10.62 -2.00
N LYS A 38 -6.69 10.53 -1.36
CA LYS A 38 -6.80 10.64 0.09
C LYS A 38 -5.69 9.73 0.55
N SER A 39 -4.76 10.24 1.36
CA SER A 39 -3.72 9.43 1.94
C SER A 39 -4.47 8.33 2.68
N LYS A 40 -4.78 7.24 1.96
CA LYS A 40 -5.25 6.00 2.52
C LYS A 40 -3.98 5.62 3.25
N ASP A 41 -3.90 6.03 4.51
CA ASP A 41 -2.84 5.66 5.44
C ASP A 41 -2.52 4.22 5.10
N ASN A 42 -1.33 4.00 4.55
CA ASN A 42 -1.08 2.92 3.60
C ASN A 42 -1.48 1.59 4.23
N ILE A 43 -2.73 1.16 4.04
CA ILE A 43 -3.38 0.10 4.83
C ILE A 43 -2.59 -1.19 4.65
N PHE A 44 -2.03 -1.34 3.45
CA PHE A 44 -1.04 -2.34 3.11
C PHE A 44 0.18 -2.32 4.04
N LEU A 45 0.85 -1.17 4.23
CA LEU A 45 2.01 -1.08 5.14
C LEU A 45 1.64 -1.40 6.58
N ALA A 46 0.48 -0.93 7.06
CA ALA A 46 0.02 -1.24 8.41
C ALA A 46 -0.23 -2.75 8.58
N ALA A 47 -0.95 -3.37 7.65
CA ALA A 47 -1.19 -4.80 7.66
C ALA A 47 0.11 -5.61 7.54
N LEU A 48 1.03 -5.17 6.67
CA LEU A 48 2.35 -5.78 6.48
C LEU A 48 3.17 -5.74 7.77
N TYR A 49 3.20 -4.59 8.44
CA TYR A 49 3.95 -4.41 9.69
C TYR A 49 3.41 -5.33 10.78
N VAL A 50 2.09 -5.40 10.97
CA VAL A 50 1.46 -6.31 11.95
C VAL A 50 1.76 -7.77 11.63
N TYR A 51 1.66 -8.15 10.35
CA TYR A 51 1.95 -9.50 9.89
C TYR A 51 3.43 -9.90 10.13
N ILE A 52 4.37 -9.10 9.64
CA ILE A 52 5.80 -9.45 9.69
C ILE A 52 6.35 -9.40 11.11
N LYS A 53 5.80 -8.54 11.99
CA LYS A 53 6.16 -8.51 13.41
C LYS A 53 5.83 -9.82 14.13
N LYS A 54 4.79 -10.54 13.67
CA LYS A 54 4.38 -11.85 14.22
C LYS A 54 5.18 -13.00 13.59
N LYS A 55 5.43 -12.96 12.28
CA LYS A 55 6.10 -14.04 11.54
C LYS A 55 7.62 -13.94 11.51
N ILE A 56 8.17 -12.75 11.75
CA ILE A 56 9.58 -12.33 11.63
C ILE A 56 10.10 -12.38 10.19
N ASP A 57 9.87 -13.48 9.48
CA ASP A 57 10.35 -13.72 8.13
C ASP A 57 9.21 -14.09 7.17
N PHE A 58 9.34 -13.66 5.93
CA PHE A 58 8.51 -14.13 4.84
C PHE A 58 9.33 -14.31 3.56
N SER A 59 9.12 -15.43 2.88
CA SER A 59 9.66 -15.68 1.55
C SER A 59 8.59 -16.35 0.70
N GLY A 60 8.14 -15.66 -0.34
CA GLY A 60 7.07 -16.17 -1.19
C GLY A 60 6.74 -15.26 -2.37
N THR A 61 5.73 -15.63 -3.12
CA THR A 61 5.19 -14.83 -4.21
C THR A 61 4.28 -13.72 -3.67
N ALA A 62 3.99 -12.73 -4.51
CA ALA A 62 3.05 -11.67 -4.15
C ALA A 62 1.64 -12.20 -3.83
N SER A 63 1.21 -13.28 -4.49
CA SER A 63 -0.09 -13.91 -4.23
C SER A 63 -0.13 -14.60 -2.88
N GLU A 64 0.95 -15.27 -2.49
CA GLU A 64 1.09 -15.88 -1.17
C GLU A 64 1.08 -14.80 -0.08
N LEU A 65 1.83 -13.69 -0.28
CA LEU A 65 1.81 -12.58 0.66
C LEU A 65 0.40 -11.97 0.83
N VAL A 66 -0.34 -11.80 -0.28
CA VAL A 66 -1.74 -11.35 -0.21
C VAL A 66 -2.60 -12.33 0.58
N SER A 67 -2.40 -13.64 0.41
CA SER A 67 -3.16 -14.66 1.14
C SER A 67 -2.90 -14.59 2.64
N GLU A 68 -1.64 -14.43 3.05
CA GLU A 68 -1.25 -14.28 4.45
C GLU A 68 -1.81 -12.99 5.08
N LEU A 69 -1.83 -11.88 4.31
CA LEU A 69 -2.37 -10.60 4.80
C LEU A 69 -3.88 -10.63 5.05
N LYS A 70 -4.62 -11.59 4.49
CA LYS A 70 -6.06 -11.79 4.78
C LYS A 70 -6.32 -12.17 6.23
N GLU A 71 -5.32 -12.72 6.93
CA GLU A 71 -5.45 -13.01 8.36
C GLU A 71 -5.44 -11.71 9.21
N VAL A 72 -4.88 -10.63 8.67
CA VAL A 72 -4.71 -9.35 9.38
C VAL A 72 -5.80 -8.34 9.01
N THR A 73 -6.22 -8.32 7.75
CA THR A 73 -7.23 -7.38 7.25
C THR A 73 -8.13 -8.03 6.20
N GLN A 74 -9.40 -7.62 6.17
CA GLN A 74 -10.37 -8.03 5.16
C GLN A 74 -10.30 -7.18 3.88
N GLU A 75 -9.40 -6.18 3.84
CA GLU A 75 -9.21 -5.33 2.67
C GLU A 75 -8.68 -6.12 1.45
N PRO A 76 -9.25 -5.91 0.25
CA PRO A 76 -8.79 -6.60 -0.94
C PRO A 76 -7.44 -6.04 -1.42
N PHE A 77 -6.39 -6.86 -1.32
CA PHE A 77 -5.09 -6.56 -1.93
C PHE A 77 -4.89 -7.31 -3.24
N TYR A 78 -4.26 -6.62 -4.20
CA TYR A 78 -3.91 -7.20 -5.50
C TYR A 78 -2.40 -7.44 -5.57
N PRO A 79 -1.93 -8.64 -5.97
CA PRO A 79 -0.50 -8.99 -5.96
C PRO A 79 0.43 -8.00 -6.67
N ASN A 80 -0.01 -7.46 -7.81
CA ASN A 80 0.75 -6.47 -8.58
C ASN A 80 0.90 -5.14 -7.81
N ARG A 81 -0.15 -4.72 -7.09
CA ARG A 81 -0.11 -3.51 -6.26
C ARG A 81 0.77 -3.71 -5.04
N VAL A 82 0.66 -4.84 -4.36
CA VAL A 82 1.53 -5.20 -3.22
C VAL A 82 3.01 -5.11 -3.62
N THR A 83 3.36 -5.68 -4.78
CA THR A 83 4.75 -5.62 -5.28
C THR A 83 5.19 -4.17 -5.51
N ARG A 84 4.35 -3.35 -6.13
CA ARG A 84 4.63 -1.93 -6.35
C ARG A 84 4.77 -1.16 -5.04
N ASP A 85 3.85 -1.39 -4.10
CA ASP A 85 3.80 -0.65 -2.83
C ASP A 85 5.02 -1.01 -1.97
N LEU A 86 5.49 -2.26 -1.98
CA LEU A 86 6.77 -2.65 -1.37
C LEU A 86 7.96 -1.90 -1.98
N VAL A 87 8.02 -1.81 -3.32
CA VAL A 87 9.10 -1.11 -4.03
C VAL A 87 9.07 0.40 -3.73
N GLN A 88 7.89 1.02 -3.78
CA GLN A 88 7.72 2.45 -3.53
C GLN A 88 8.03 2.83 -2.08
N ASN A 89 7.73 1.95 -1.12
CA ASN A 89 7.91 2.22 0.31
C ASN A 89 9.17 1.58 0.89
N GLY A 90 10.11 1.10 0.07
CA GLY A 90 11.31 0.39 0.55
C GLY A 90 12.13 1.13 1.61
N TYR A 91 12.25 2.46 1.49
CA TYR A 91 12.92 3.28 2.49
C TYR A 91 12.15 3.35 3.82
N THR A 92 10.83 3.46 3.74
CA THR A 92 9.93 3.46 4.91
C THR A 92 9.94 2.10 5.61
N LEU A 93 9.94 1.00 4.86
CA LEU A 93 10.06 -0.36 5.41
C LEU A 93 11.33 -0.50 6.24
N ARG A 94 12.46 -0.03 5.71
CA ARG A 94 13.74 -0.09 6.42
C ARG A 94 13.75 0.72 7.71
N LYS A 95 13.04 1.86 7.77
CA LYS A 95 12.87 2.64 9.00
C LYS A 95 12.10 1.88 10.09
N TYR A 96 11.17 1.01 9.69
CA TYR A 96 10.42 0.14 10.59
C TYR A 96 11.13 -1.20 10.87
N GLY A 97 12.44 -1.28 10.60
CA GLY A 97 13.21 -2.51 10.79
C GLY A 97 12.88 -3.63 9.80
N ILE A 98 12.16 -3.35 8.70
CA ILE A 98 11.81 -4.36 7.69
C ILE A 98 12.77 -4.28 6.51
N ASP A 99 13.58 -5.32 6.34
CA ASP A 99 14.39 -5.53 5.15
C ASP A 99 13.54 -6.16 4.05
N PHE A 100 13.48 -5.50 2.90
CA PHE A 100 12.77 -5.98 1.71
C PHE A 100 13.76 -6.26 0.58
N GLN A 101 13.67 -7.47 0.02
CA GLN A 101 14.36 -7.86 -1.19
C GLN A 101 13.38 -8.50 -2.18
N TYR A 102 13.68 -8.33 -3.47
CA TYR A 102 12.95 -9.01 -4.54
C TYR A 102 13.94 -9.61 -5.53
N LYS A 103 13.71 -10.86 -5.96
CA LYS A 103 14.53 -11.50 -6.99
C LYS A 103 13.69 -12.28 -7.99
N ARG A 104 14.23 -12.43 -9.20
CA ARG A 104 13.66 -13.32 -10.23
C ARG A 104 14.14 -14.74 -9.98
N THR A 105 13.22 -15.69 -10.06
CA THR A 105 13.45 -17.13 -10.00
C THR A 105 12.89 -17.77 -11.26
N ARG A 106 13.19 -19.05 -11.50
CA ARG A 106 12.61 -19.81 -12.61
C ARG A 106 11.08 -19.85 -12.58
N ASN A 107 10.48 -19.75 -11.39
CA ASN A 107 9.03 -19.88 -11.18
C ASN A 107 8.32 -18.52 -11.01
N GLY A 108 9.04 -17.39 -11.02
CA GLY A 108 8.43 -16.08 -10.86
C GLY A 108 9.27 -15.09 -10.05
N ARG A 109 8.61 -14.04 -9.53
CA ARG A 109 9.24 -13.09 -8.60
C ARG A 109 9.08 -13.61 -7.18
N LEU A 110 10.20 -13.70 -6.45
CA LEU A 110 10.22 -14.03 -5.04
C LEU A 110 10.40 -12.74 -4.24
N ILE A 111 9.50 -12.52 -3.28
CA ILE A 111 9.54 -11.46 -2.28
C ILE A 111 10.16 -12.06 -1.04
N ILE A 112 11.13 -11.36 -0.46
CA ILE A 112 11.77 -11.71 0.80
C ILE A 112 11.63 -10.52 1.73
N LEU A 113 11.06 -10.76 2.91
CA LEU A 113 10.89 -9.78 3.97
C LEU A 113 11.49 -10.35 5.26
N HIS A 114 12.24 -9.52 5.97
CA HIS A 114 12.80 -9.85 7.27
C HIS A 114 12.57 -8.68 8.23
N TYR A 115 12.02 -8.96 9.40
CA TYR A 115 11.82 -7.96 10.45
C TYR A 115 12.89 -8.08 11.52
N ASP A 116 13.67 -7.02 11.65
CA ASP A 116 14.69 -6.86 12.68
C ASP A 116 14.16 -5.96 13.80
N ARG A 117 13.84 -6.59 14.93
CA ARG A 117 13.27 -5.93 16.11
C ARG A 117 14.22 -4.91 16.74
N GLU A 118 15.53 -5.10 16.61
CA GLU A 118 16.51 -4.16 17.18
C GLU A 118 16.56 -2.86 16.38
N ARG A 119 16.38 -2.96 15.05
CA ARG A 119 16.33 -1.80 14.15
C ARG A 119 15.02 -1.02 14.19
N ASP A 120 13.93 -1.64 14.60
CA ASP A 120 12.66 -0.96 14.87
C ASP A 120 12.67 -0.18 16.20
N SER A 121 13.72 -0.34 17.01
CA SER A 121 13.89 0.39 18.28
C SER A 121 14.62 1.71 18.05
N SER A 122 13.90 2.68 17.47
CA SER A 122 14.22 4.09 17.67
C SER A 122 13.35 4.63 18.81
N ASP A 123 14.04 5.01 19.90
CA ASP A 123 13.57 5.62 21.13
C ASP A 123 13.01 4.73 22.27
N SER A 124 13.80 4.74 23.35
CA SER A 124 13.43 4.74 24.77
C SER A 124 12.04 4.24 25.16
N LYS A 125 12.02 3.15 25.94
CA LYS A 125 11.02 2.79 26.96
C LYS A 125 9.62 3.37 26.72
N ASN A 126 8.72 2.61 26.12
CA ASN A 126 7.38 2.38 26.69
C ASN A 126 6.69 1.22 26.00
N THR A 127 6.52 0.14 26.75
CA THR A 127 5.60 -0.95 26.48
C THR A 127 4.16 -0.42 26.57
N SER A 128 3.53 -0.16 25.43
CA SER A 128 2.08 -0.04 25.36
C SER A 128 1.59 -0.80 24.14
N GLU A 129 1.05 -1.99 24.42
CA GLU A 129 0.35 -2.84 23.48
C GLU A 129 -0.76 -2.03 22.79
N VAL A 130 -0.60 -1.75 21.50
CA VAL A 130 -1.65 -1.11 20.70
C VAL A 130 -2.63 -2.20 20.26
N THR A 131 -3.63 -2.46 21.08
CA THR A 131 -4.80 -3.25 20.66
C THR A 131 -5.71 -2.36 19.80
N VAL A 132 -5.77 -2.65 18.50
CA VAL A 132 -6.70 -2.00 17.55
C VAL A 132 -8.11 -2.49 17.84
N ASN A 133 -8.78 -1.95 18.86
CA ASN A 133 -10.20 -2.26 19.15
C ASN A 133 -10.92 -1.17 19.96
N LYS A 134 -10.65 0.13 19.73
CA LYS A 134 -11.38 1.20 20.43
C LYS A 134 -11.77 2.39 19.57
N LEU A 135 -12.27 2.12 18.37
CA LEU A 135 -12.98 3.10 17.53
C LEU A 135 -14.40 2.66 17.18
N ILE A 136 -15.13 2.10 18.15
CA ILE A 136 -16.60 2.14 18.13
C ILE A 136 -17.07 2.38 19.56
N GLN A 137 -17.41 3.63 19.86
CA GLN A 137 -18.55 4.06 20.67
C GLN A 137 -18.42 5.57 20.93
N LYS A 138 -18.98 6.35 19.99
CA LYS A 138 -19.59 7.64 20.30
C LYS A 138 -21.09 7.46 20.08
N VAL A 139 -21.84 7.35 21.17
CA VAL A 139 -23.20 7.87 21.33
C VAL A 139 -23.26 8.42 22.75
#